data_AF-W2CYG0-F1
#
_entry.id   AF-W2CYG0-F1
#
_cell.length_a   1.000
_cell.length_b   1.000
_cell.length_c   1.000
_cell.angle_alpha   90.00
_cell.angle_beta   90.00
_cell.angle_gamma   90.00
#
_symmetry.space_group_name_H-M   'P 1'
#
loop_
_entity.id
_entity.type
_entity.pdbx_description
1 polymer ?
#
loop_
_entity_poly.entity_id
_entity_poly.type
_entity_poly.pdbx_seq_one_letter_code
_entity_poly.pdbx_strand_id
1 'polypeptide(L)'
;MIYFLNGDAGIGRNGKCTGIEIAEADDLNMLFRFSSNGCFLNQEEVGIEPWHFDLFEYEHRLYMVLCARDRNKRTLRNPMYTYLAVSDDYINFSIYKNPIVRYLKSYRPSAYVDDSGIFHLYFSIIGSFLKDHSDRNIARTSIPFDYLLNMISK
;
A
#
# COMPACT_ATOMS: atom_id res chain seq x y z
N MET A 1 2.75 16.14 -6.91
CA MET A 1 2.24 14.99 -7.69
C MET A 1 1.15 14.30 -6.88
N ILE A 2 0.14 13.73 -7.53
CA ILE A 2 -0.88 12.88 -6.94
C ILE A 2 -0.86 11.56 -7.70
N TYR A 3 -0.92 10.46 -6.96
CA TYR A 3 -0.97 9.11 -7.50
C TYR A 3 -2.38 8.55 -7.33
N PHE A 4 -2.84 7.77 -8.30
CA PHE A 4 -4.13 7.10 -8.28
C PHE A 4 -3.95 5.64 -8.67
N LEU A 5 -4.71 4.74 -8.05
CA LEU A 5 -4.89 3.40 -8.61
C LEU A 5 -5.94 3.49 -9.73
N ASN A 6 -5.60 3.00 -10.91
CA ASN A 6 -6.49 3.05 -12.08
C ASN A 6 -7.48 1.86 -12.10
N GLY A 7 -8.55 2.00 -12.88
CA GLY A 7 -9.62 1.01 -13.04
C GLY A 7 -10.61 1.04 -11.88
N ASP A 8 -11.13 -0.13 -11.53
CA ASP A 8 -12.12 -0.28 -10.44
C ASP A 8 -11.43 -0.72 -9.13
N ALA A 9 -10.20 -0.28 -8.90
CA ALA A 9 -9.40 -0.66 -7.74
C ALA A 9 -10.17 -0.41 -6.44
N GLY A 10 -10.35 -1.44 -5.62
CA GLY A 10 -11.12 -1.34 -4.36
C GLY A 10 -12.64 -1.19 -4.51
N ILE A 11 -13.18 -1.12 -5.73
CA ILE A 11 -14.62 -1.05 -5.97
C ILE A 11 -15.24 -2.46 -5.90
N GLY A 12 -15.85 -2.76 -4.76
CA GLY A 12 -16.56 -4.02 -4.54
C GLY A 12 -15.64 -5.26 -4.60
N ARG A 13 -16.23 -6.44 -4.81
CA ARG A 13 -15.48 -7.71 -4.83
C ARG A 13 -14.78 -7.99 -6.16
N ASN A 14 -15.19 -7.35 -7.24
CA ASN A 14 -14.70 -7.63 -8.59
C ASN A 14 -13.82 -6.51 -9.16
N GLY A 15 -13.61 -5.44 -8.37
CA GLY A 15 -12.68 -4.38 -8.70
C GLY A 15 -11.31 -4.92 -9.13
N LYS A 16 -10.76 -4.28 -10.17
CA LYS A 16 -9.46 -4.60 -10.73
C LYS A 16 -8.66 -3.33 -10.95
N CYS A 17 -7.54 -3.25 -10.25
CA CYS A 17 -6.48 -2.28 -10.48
C CYS A 17 -5.78 -2.61 -11.80
N THR A 18 -5.80 -1.66 -12.72
CA THR A 18 -5.19 -1.79 -14.05
C THR A 18 -3.85 -1.08 -14.17
N GLY A 19 -3.47 -0.25 -13.20
CA GLY A 19 -2.22 0.48 -13.19
C GLY A 19 -2.23 1.64 -12.20
N ILE A 20 -1.33 2.58 -12.42
CA ILE A 20 -1.17 3.80 -11.62
C ILE A 20 -1.30 4.99 -12.56
N GLU A 21 -2.13 5.97 -12.21
CA GLU A 21 -2.16 7.27 -12.91
C GLU A 21 -1.50 8.31 -12.03
N ILE A 22 -0.78 9.24 -12.65
CA ILE A 22 -0.08 10.32 -11.97
C ILE A 22 -0.59 11.64 -12.52
N ALA A 23 -1.00 12.53 -11.62
CA ALA A 23 -1.37 13.88 -11.95
C ALA A 23 -0.50 14.91 -11.22
N GLU A 24 -0.27 16.03 -11.88
CA GLU A 24 0.66 17.06 -11.43
C GLU A 24 0.03 18.45 -11.53
N ALA A 25 0.43 19.30 -10.60
CA ALA A 25 0.13 20.72 -10.60
C ALA A 25 1.30 21.44 -9.92
N ASP A 26 1.60 22.64 -10.40
CA ASP A 26 2.61 23.51 -9.80
C ASP A 26 2.11 24.20 -8.52
N ASP A 27 0.78 24.23 -8.32
CA ASP A 27 0.13 24.86 -7.17
C ASP A 27 -1.12 24.06 -6.75
N LEU A 28 -1.40 24.04 -5.43
CA LEU A 28 -2.53 23.30 -4.85
C LEU A 28 -3.91 23.86 -5.25
N ASN A 29 -3.98 25.11 -5.72
CA ASN A 29 -5.20 25.77 -6.17
C ASN A 29 -5.43 25.67 -7.68
N MET A 30 -4.61 24.89 -8.38
CA MET A 30 -4.75 24.65 -9.82
C MET A 30 -5.36 23.28 -10.12
N LEU A 31 -5.84 23.14 -11.37
CA LEU A 31 -6.27 21.83 -11.87
C LEU A 31 -5.06 20.94 -12.07
N PHE A 32 -5.05 19.79 -11.38
CA PHE A 32 -4.10 18.72 -11.63
C PHE A 32 -4.31 18.16 -13.04
N ARG A 33 -3.21 17.96 -13.76
CA ARG A 33 -3.20 17.38 -15.10
C ARG A 33 -2.52 16.02 -15.05
N PHE A 34 -3.12 15.03 -15.71
CA PHE A 34 -2.48 13.73 -15.85
C PHE A 34 -1.17 13.88 -16.63
N SER A 35 -0.07 13.44 -16.03
CA SER A 35 1.28 13.57 -16.56
C SER A 35 1.83 12.22 -17.04
N SER A 36 1.48 11.12 -16.37
CA SER A 36 2.07 9.81 -16.61
C SER A 36 1.17 8.65 -16.19
N ASN A 37 1.42 7.50 -16.79
CA ASN A 37 0.81 6.22 -16.43
C ASN A 37 1.92 5.24 -16.06
N GLY A 38 1.83 4.67 -14.87
CA GLY A 38 2.72 3.63 -14.36
C GLY A 38 2.01 2.30 -14.16
N CYS A 39 2.77 1.29 -13.78
CA CYS A 39 2.24 -0.03 -13.45
C CYS A 39 2.95 -0.67 -12.26
N PHE A 40 2.34 -1.76 -11.76
CA PHE A 40 3.00 -2.68 -10.85
C PHE A 40 3.75 -3.74 -11.66
N LEU A 41 5.08 -3.66 -11.68
CA LEU A 41 5.95 -4.45 -12.56
C LEU A 41 5.80 -5.96 -12.36
N ASN A 42 5.48 -6.39 -11.14
CA ASN A 42 5.34 -7.79 -10.75
C ASN A 42 3.90 -8.13 -10.29
N GLN A 43 2.89 -7.40 -10.78
CA GLN A 43 1.48 -7.57 -10.36
C GLN A 43 0.99 -9.02 -10.48
N GLU A 44 1.28 -9.68 -11.61
CA GLU A 44 0.83 -11.05 -11.87
C GLU A 44 1.48 -12.06 -10.92
N GLU A 45 2.77 -11.87 -10.61
CA GLU A 45 3.53 -12.76 -9.73
C GLU A 45 3.07 -12.65 -8.27
N VAL A 46 2.82 -11.43 -7.80
CA VAL A 46 2.37 -11.19 -6.42
C VAL A 46 0.90 -11.58 -6.25
N GLY A 47 0.07 -11.40 -7.29
CA GLY A 47 -1.31 -11.89 -7.32
C GLY A 47 -2.22 -11.19 -6.31
N ILE A 48 -2.03 -9.89 -6.11
CA ILE A 48 -2.83 -9.07 -5.19
C ILE A 48 -3.71 -8.05 -5.95
N GLU A 49 -4.73 -7.57 -5.26
CA GLU A 49 -5.60 -6.48 -5.71
C GLU A 49 -5.44 -5.25 -4.80
N PRO A 50 -4.66 -4.23 -5.21
CA PRO A 50 -4.46 -2.98 -4.45
C PRO A 50 -5.73 -2.15 -4.32
N TRP A 51 -6.02 -1.62 -3.11
CA TRP A 51 -7.25 -0.84 -2.83
C TRP A 51 -6.98 0.58 -2.29
N HIS A 52 -6.15 0.70 -1.25
CA HIS A 52 -5.75 1.99 -0.69
C HIS A 52 -4.26 1.97 -0.43
N PHE A 53 -3.63 3.12 -0.56
CA PHE A 53 -2.22 3.27 -0.33
C PHE A 53 -1.89 4.64 0.24
N ASP A 54 -0.65 4.75 0.70
CA ASP A 54 0.03 5.99 1.04
C ASP A 54 1.46 5.92 0.51
N LEU A 55 2.09 7.08 0.35
CA LEU A 55 3.41 7.23 -0.23
C LEU A 55 4.36 7.93 0.73
N PHE A 56 5.61 7.47 0.75
CA PHE A 56 6.68 8.16 1.46
C PHE A 56 8.00 8.01 0.68
N GLU A 57 8.85 9.02 0.76
CA GLU A 57 10.18 8.98 0.18
C GLU A 57 11.21 8.57 1.23
N TYR A 58 12.17 7.74 0.85
CA TYR A 58 13.33 7.40 1.66
C TYR A 58 14.52 7.08 0.75
N GLU A 59 15.69 7.66 1.03
CA GLU A 59 16.93 7.46 0.25
C GLU A 59 16.71 7.60 -1.29
N HIS A 60 16.01 8.66 -1.71
CA HIS A 60 15.70 8.97 -3.11
C HIS A 60 14.84 7.94 -3.85
N ARG A 61 14.16 7.06 -3.12
CA ARG A 61 13.18 6.12 -3.66
C ARG A 61 11.80 6.44 -3.13
N LEU A 62 10.80 6.23 -3.98
CA LEU A 62 9.41 6.38 -3.59
C LEU A 62 8.86 5.02 -3.17
N TYR A 63 8.42 4.94 -1.91
CA TYR A 63 7.79 3.76 -1.36
C TYR A 63 6.28 3.94 -1.28
N MET A 64 5.56 2.87 -1.58
CA MET A 64 4.11 2.80 -1.46
C MET A 64 3.76 1.75 -0.42
N VAL A 65 3.13 2.16 0.67
CA VAL A 65 2.47 1.22 1.57
C VAL A 65 1.03 1.06 1.10
N LEU A 66 0.60 -0.16 0.79
CA LEU A 66 -0.73 -0.41 0.24
C LEU A 66 -1.45 -1.53 0.99
N CYS A 67 -2.76 -1.37 1.19
CA CYS A 67 -3.61 -2.51 1.52
C CYS A 67 -4.11 -3.16 0.24
N ALA A 68 -4.03 -4.48 0.21
CA ALA A 68 -4.45 -5.25 -0.95
C ALA A 68 -5.13 -6.55 -0.54
N ARG A 69 -6.01 -7.04 -1.40
CA ARG A 69 -6.59 -8.37 -1.27
C ARG A 69 -5.71 -9.39 -1.97
N ASP A 70 -5.25 -10.40 -1.23
CA ASP A 70 -4.52 -11.54 -1.79
C ASP A 70 -5.49 -12.45 -2.58
N ARG A 71 -5.31 -12.54 -3.90
CA ARG A 71 -6.16 -13.36 -4.79
C ARG A 71 -5.73 -14.83 -4.82
N ASN A 72 -4.51 -15.14 -4.40
CA ASN A 72 -3.97 -16.49 -4.36
C ASN A 72 -4.55 -17.29 -3.17
N LYS A 73 -4.99 -16.61 -2.12
CA LYS A 73 -5.60 -17.23 -0.94
C LYS A 73 -7.12 -17.23 -1.00
N ARG A 74 -7.71 -18.38 -1.31
CA ARG A 74 -9.16 -18.63 -1.09
C ARG A 74 -9.43 -18.89 0.39
N THR A 75 -9.50 -17.82 1.17
CA THR A 75 -9.89 -17.90 2.58
C THR A 75 -11.36 -17.51 2.78
N LEU A 76 -12.04 -18.14 3.76
CA LEU A 76 -13.40 -17.78 4.20
C LEU A 76 -13.54 -16.30 4.59
N ARG A 77 -12.43 -15.64 4.94
CA ARG A 77 -12.34 -14.23 5.26
C ARG A 77 -11.48 -13.57 4.18
N ASN A 78 -12.00 -12.59 3.43
CA ASN A 78 -11.23 -11.80 2.45
C ASN A 78 -9.89 -11.37 3.08
N PRO A 79 -8.74 -11.83 2.54
CA PRO A 79 -7.43 -11.58 3.13
C PRO A 79 -6.94 -10.19 2.69
N MET A 80 -7.20 -9.18 3.52
CA MET A 80 -6.73 -7.81 3.31
C MET A 80 -5.47 -7.60 4.13
N TYR A 81 -4.34 -7.44 3.46
CA TYR A 81 -3.03 -7.31 4.08
C TYR A 81 -2.34 -6.03 3.64
N THR A 82 -1.37 -5.58 4.43
CA THR A 82 -0.53 -4.42 4.09
C THR A 82 0.75 -4.91 3.43
N TYR A 83 1.03 -4.40 2.24
CA TYR A 83 2.23 -4.65 1.45
C TYR A 83 3.05 -3.36 1.32
N LEU A 84 4.32 -3.53 0.93
CA LEU A 84 5.19 -2.44 0.50
C LEU A 84 5.46 -2.61 -0.99
N ALA A 85 5.54 -1.51 -1.71
CA ALA A 85 6.10 -1.45 -3.04
C ALA A 85 7.13 -0.31 -3.12
N VAL A 86 8.04 -0.39 -4.07
CA VAL A 86 9.11 0.59 -4.27
C VAL A 86 9.20 1.00 -5.73
N SER A 87 9.50 2.27 -5.97
CA SER A 87 9.75 2.86 -7.27
C SER A 87 11.07 3.61 -7.27
N ASP A 88 11.95 3.27 -8.22
CA ASP A 88 13.19 3.99 -8.49
C ASP A 88 12.99 5.12 -9.52
N ASP A 89 11.92 5.06 -10.33
CA ASP A 89 11.62 6.01 -11.41
C ASP A 89 10.42 6.92 -11.10
N TYR A 90 9.85 6.81 -9.89
CA TYR A 90 8.67 7.53 -9.40
C TYR A 90 7.39 7.26 -10.22
N ILE A 91 7.40 6.29 -11.13
CA ILE A 91 6.31 5.97 -12.05
C ILE A 91 5.86 4.52 -11.87
N ASN A 92 6.80 3.59 -11.97
CA ASN A 92 6.57 2.15 -11.91
C ASN A 92 6.99 1.58 -10.56
N PHE A 93 6.19 0.66 -10.04
CA PHE A 93 6.39 0.09 -8.71
C PHE A 93 6.62 -1.41 -8.77
N SER A 94 7.58 -1.90 -8.00
CA SER A 94 7.76 -3.32 -7.72
C SER A 94 7.25 -3.63 -6.31
N ILE A 95 6.38 -4.63 -6.17
CA ILE A 95 5.75 -4.98 -4.90
C ILE A 95 6.58 -6.05 -4.19
N TYR A 96 6.89 -5.84 -2.91
CA TYR A 96 7.45 -6.90 -2.07
C TYR A 96 6.38 -7.97 -1.82
N LYS A 97 6.68 -9.22 -2.22
CA LYS A 97 5.72 -10.33 -2.21
C LYS A 97 5.20 -10.68 -0.82
N ASN A 98 6.01 -10.50 0.22
CA ASN A 98 5.61 -10.72 1.59
C ASN A 98 4.95 -9.48 2.19
N PRO A 99 3.71 -9.59 2.71
CA PRO A 99 3.06 -8.47 3.38
C PRO A 99 3.75 -8.12 4.71
N ILE A 100 3.81 -6.82 5.01
CA ILE A 100 4.26 -6.25 6.29
C ILE A 100 3.33 -6.73 7.42
N VAL A 101 2.00 -6.62 7.20
CA VAL A 101 0.97 -7.03 8.16
C VAL A 101 0.14 -8.16 7.55
N ARG A 102 0.32 -9.38 8.05
CA ARG A 102 -0.24 -10.60 7.44
C ARG A 102 -1.18 -11.43 8.32
N TYR A 103 -1.24 -11.11 9.60
CA TYR A 103 -2.06 -11.84 10.60
C TYR A 103 -3.25 -11.03 11.09
N LEU A 104 -3.38 -9.78 10.63
CA LEU A 104 -4.49 -8.88 10.92
C LEU A 104 -5.05 -8.36 9.61
N LYS A 105 -6.37 -8.17 9.55
CA LYS A 105 -6.97 -7.46 8.43
C LYS A 105 -6.66 -5.98 8.55
N SER A 106 -5.81 -5.48 7.68
CA SER A 106 -5.36 -4.10 7.68
C SER A 106 -5.94 -3.32 6.51
N TYR A 107 -6.15 -2.02 6.72
CA TYR A 107 -6.78 -1.14 5.75
C TYR A 107 -6.31 0.31 5.91
N ARG A 108 -6.30 1.07 4.81
CA ARG A 108 -5.87 2.48 4.77
C ARG A 108 -4.56 2.70 5.53
N PRO A 109 -3.47 2.04 5.11
CA PRO A 109 -2.19 2.23 5.75
C PRO A 109 -1.68 3.65 5.48
N SER A 110 -0.91 4.19 6.42
CA SER A 110 -0.09 5.39 6.24
C SER A 110 1.24 5.19 6.96
N ALA A 111 2.32 5.65 6.34
CA ALA A 111 3.65 5.37 6.86
C ALA A 111 4.65 6.48 6.54
N TYR A 112 5.71 6.54 7.34
CA TYR A 112 6.91 7.34 7.08
C TYR A 112 8.12 6.65 7.69
N VAL A 113 9.32 7.04 7.26
CA VAL A 113 10.59 6.69 7.92
C VAL A 113 11.14 7.95 8.56
N ASP A 114 11.51 7.90 9.82
CA ASP A 114 12.12 9.04 10.51
C ASP A 114 13.63 9.16 10.24
N ASP A 115 14.23 10.25 10.71
CA ASP A 115 15.66 10.54 10.55
C ASP A 115 16.59 9.51 11.21
N SER A 116 16.04 8.63 12.07
CA SER A 116 16.78 7.53 12.70
C SER A 116 16.66 6.22 11.91
N GLY A 117 16.03 6.24 10.73
CA GLY A 117 15.81 5.06 9.89
C GLY A 117 14.72 4.13 10.43
N ILE A 118 13.83 4.63 11.30
CA ILE A 118 12.72 3.84 11.84
C ILE A 118 11.49 4.04 10.98
N PHE A 119 10.96 2.94 10.44
CA PHE A 119 9.69 2.90 9.74
C PHE A 119 8.54 2.89 10.74
N HIS A 120 7.63 3.84 10.62
CA HIS A 120 6.39 3.94 11.40
C HIS A 120 5.20 3.66 10.50
N LEU A 121 4.34 2.73 10.89
CA LEU A 121 3.15 2.34 10.14
C LEU A 121 1.91 2.49 11.01
N TYR A 122 0.93 3.21 10.48
CA TYR A 122 -0.43 3.34 11.01
C TYR A 122 -1.40 2.65 10.05
N PHE A 123 -2.39 1.93 10.59
CA PHE A 123 -3.42 1.29 9.75
C PHE A 123 -4.69 1.03 10.54
N SER A 124 -5.82 1.02 9.83
CA SER A 124 -7.11 0.61 10.38
C SER A 124 -7.17 -0.92 10.48
N ILE A 125 -7.67 -1.45 11.59
CA ILE A 125 -8.02 -2.87 11.72
C ILE A 125 -9.47 -3.06 11.25
N ILE A 126 -9.69 -3.99 10.32
CA ILE A 126 -11.05 -4.36 9.89
C ILE A 126 -11.57 -5.54 10.68
N GLY A 127 -12.71 -5.32 11.34
CA GLY A 127 -13.48 -6.32 12.08
C GLY A 127 -13.13 -6.39 13.56
N SER A 128 -13.85 -7.22 14.29
CA SER A 128 -13.70 -7.43 15.73
C SER A 128 -12.45 -8.27 16.02
N PHE A 129 -11.30 -7.61 16.16
CA PHE A 129 -10.09 -8.22 16.73
C PHE A 129 -10.27 -8.51 18.23
N LEU A 130 -11.00 -7.63 18.90
CA LEU A 130 -11.41 -7.77 20.29
C LEU A 130 -12.90 -8.15 20.36
N LYS A 131 -13.33 -8.76 21.48
CA LYS A 131 -14.74 -9.09 21.73
C LYS A 131 -15.59 -7.86 22.06
N ASP A 132 -14.96 -6.70 22.24
CA ASP A 132 -15.66 -5.44 22.34
C ASP A 132 -15.98 -4.92 20.93
N HIS A 133 -17.00 -4.08 20.81
CA HIS A 133 -17.43 -3.50 19.53
C HIS A 133 -16.46 -2.40 19.04
N SER A 134 -15.14 -2.57 19.25
CA SER A 134 -14.09 -1.63 18.84
C SER A 134 -13.67 -1.83 17.38
N ASP A 135 -14.64 -1.96 16.48
CA ASP A 135 -14.48 -2.26 15.06
C ASP A 135 -13.87 -1.09 14.23
N ARG A 136 -13.21 -0.13 14.88
CA ARG A 136 -12.61 1.08 14.29
C ARG A 136 -11.26 1.46 14.93
N ASN A 137 -10.48 0.47 15.33
CA ASN A 137 -9.16 0.71 15.93
C ASN A 137 -8.13 1.11 14.86
N ILE A 138 -7.30 2.09 15.20
CA ILE A 138 -6.05 2.39 14.50
C ILE A 138 -4.93 1.67 15.25
N ALA A 139 -4.21 0.81 14.54
CA ALA A 139 -2.99 0.18 15.02
C ALA A 139 -1.78 0.99 14.57
N ARG A 140 -0.72 0.91 15.39
CA ARG A 140 0.60 1.46 15.08
C ARG A 140 1.65 0.38 15.29
N THR A 141 2.64 0.31 14.42
CA THR A 141 3.89 -0.43 14.65
C THR A 141 5.09 0.38 14.18
N SER A 142 6.26 0.09 14.73
CA SER A 142 7.52 0.73 14.36
C SER A 142 8.66 -0.29 14.34
N ILE A 143 9.55 -0.19 13.35
CA ILE A 143 10.65 -1.13 13.15
C ILE A 143 11.79 -0.48 12.33
N PRO A 144 13.07 -0.84 12.52
CA PRO A 144 14.13 -0.37 11.64
C PRO A 144 13.82 -0.73 10.17
N PHE A 145 13.95 0.24 9.27
CA PHE A 145 13.46 0.06 7.90
C PHE A 145 14.27 -0.98 7.12
N ASP A 146 15.60 -0.99 7.25
CA ASP A 146 16.46 -2.01 6.65
C ASP A 146 16.10 -3.43 7.12
N TYR A 147 15.75 -3.56 8.41
CA TYR A 147 15.32 -4.84 8.95
C TYR A 147 13.98 -5.27 8.34
N LEU A 148 13.03 -4.34 8.18
CA LEU A 148 11.78 -4.62 7.49
C LEU A 148 12.02 -5.07 6.03
N LEU A 149 12.83 -4.34 5.27
CA LEU A 149 13.15 -4.67 3.88
C LEU A 149 13.75 -6.08 3.78
N ASN A 150 14.69 -6.43 4.66
CA ASN A 150 15.27 -7.77 4.74
C ASN A 150 14.24 -8.87 5.08
N MET A 151 13.22 -8.56 5.88
CA MET A 151 12.16 -9.51 6.21
C MET A 151 11.23 -9.79 5.03
N ILE A 152 10.84 -8.74 4.28
CA ILE A 152 9.83 -8.84 3.22
C ILE A 152 10.40 -9.20 1.85
N SER A 153 11.72 -9.11 1.68
CA SER A 153 12.42 -9.48 0.43
C SER A 153 12.69 -10.99 0.27
N LYS A 154 12.43 -11.80 1.30
CA LYS A 154 12.65 -13.26 1.30
C LYS A 154 11.52 -14.03 0.61
#